data_AF-A0A3L7UTN5-F1
#
_entry.id   AF-A0A3L7UTN5-F1
#
_cell.length_a   1.000
_cell.length_b   1.000
_cell.length_c   1.000
_cell.angle_alpha   90.00
_cell.angle_beta   90.00
_cell.angle_gamma   90.00
#
_symmetry.space_group_name_H-M   'P 1'
#
loop_
_entity.id
_entity.type
_entity.pdbx_description
1 polymer ?
#
loop_
_entity_poly.entity_id
_entity_poly.type
_entity_poly.pdbx_seq_one_letter_code
_entity_poly.pdbx_strand_id
1 'polypeptide(L)'
;MLSRFANANVWISIIFAASMQALTGCATTPYTLGAAQSYHTSAELAARTETQIERGKPNVVLDSLGWVWGIPRKIILFDRRVENHRIDSETEAVLAAYMNDNEISTVKVRLNQYHPLDDWRRLAANKSVGVGWRYSFGAIILLGETIFPGRVFGADHYNPYSNTIHLYSNVPALALHEAGHSKDYARRKWKGTYAATYFLPAVSLYHEALATNDALGYVVTTGDLEAQQAAYEILYPAYGTYVGNAISGTVPGGYFVGLIGGHIAGRWKSRDLARTYNGDNDPSLHSRQPAGID
;
A
#
# COMPACT_ATOMS: atom_id res chain seq x y z
N MET A 1 -11.64 24.56 -36.49
CA MET A 1 -10.57 24.73 -35.47
C MET A 1 -11.15 24.91 -34.06
N LEU A 2 -12.22 25.69 -33.88
CA LEU A 2 -12.91 25.91 -32.59
C LEU A 2 -13.56 24.65 -31.97
N SER A 3 -14.07 23.71 -32.76
CA SER A 3 -14.71 22.48 -32.24
C SER A 3 -13.75 21.47 -31.60
N ARG A 4 -12.45 21.52 -31.93
CA ARG A 4 -11.43 20.65 -31.33
C ARG A 4 -11.01 21.12 -29.93
N PHE A 5 -11.07 22.42 -29.66
CA PHE A 5 -10.76 23.00 -28.34
C PHE A 5 -11.90 22.81 -27.33
N ALA A 6 -13.15 22.89 -27.78
CA ALA A 6 -14.31 22.63 -26.91
C ALA A 6 -14.34 21.18 -26.40
N ASN A 7 -13.99 20.21 -27.27
CA ASN A 7 -13.94 18.80 -26.89
C ASN A 7 -12.81 18.49 -25.90
N ALA A 8 -11.64 19.11 -26.03
CA ALA A 8 -10.52 18.89 -25.11
C ALA A 8 -10.86 19.29 -23.66
N ASN A 9 -11.54 20.42 -23.47
CA ASN A 9 -11.92 20.91 -22.14
C ASN A 9 -12.98 20.04 -21.45
N VAL A 10 -13.90 19.45 -22.22
CA VAL A 10 -14.90 18.49 -21.70
C VAL A 10 -14.21 17.21 -21.23
N TRP A 11 -13.28 16.66 -22.02
CA TRP A 11 -12.52 15.47 -21.62
C TRP A 11 -11.63 15.73 -20.39
N ILE A 12 -10.97 16.89 -20.30
CA ILE A 12 -10.19 17.29 -19.13
C ILE A 12 -11.09 17.36 -17.88
N SER A 13 -12.28 17.94 -18.00
CA SER A 13 -13.23 18.06 -16.88
C SER A 13 -13.76 16.70 -16.41
N ILE A 14 -14.06 15.79 -17.35
CA ILE A 14 -14.50 14.43 -17.04
C ILE A 14 -13.38 13.62 -16.37
N ILE A 15 -12.15 13.68 -16.90
CA ILE A 15 -10.98 12.99 -16.32
C ILE A 15 -10.67 13.54 -14.93
N PHE A 16 -10.73 14.87 -14.75
CA PHE A 16 -10.55 15.49 -13.44
C PHE A 16 -11.63 15.05 -12.44
N ALA A 17 -12.90 15.07 -12.83
CA ALA A 17 -14.00 14.62 -11.99
C ALA A 17 -13.90 13.12 -11.64
N ALA A 18 -13.53 12.27 -12.60
CA ALA A 18 -13.31 10.84 -12.37
C ALA A 18 -12.12 10.59 -11.43
N SER A 19 -11.03 11.35 -11.59
CA SER A 19 -9.86 11.28 -10.72
C SER A 19 -10.21 11.71 -9.29
N MET A 20 -11.02 12.75 -9.12
CA MET A 20 -11.49 13.19 -7.81
C MET A 20 -12.40 12.15 -7.15
N GLN A 21 -13.26 11.46 -7.90
CA GLN A 21 -14.09 10.36 -7.37
C GLN A 21 -13.27 9.14 -6.95
N ALA A 22 -12.20 8.81 -7.69
CA ALA A 22 -11.30 7.71 -7.32
C ALA A 22 -10.56 7.99 -6.00
N LEU A 23 -10.31 9.26 -5.67
CA LEU A 23 -9.67 9.65 -4.41
C LEU A 23 -10.64 9.62 -3.22
N THR A 24 -11.95 9.79 -3.40
CA THR A 24 -12.91 9.79 -2.27
C THR A 24 -13.39 8.40 -1.87
N GLY A 25 -13.25 7.40 -2.75
CA GLY A 25 -13.78 6.05 -2.56
C GLY A 25 -12.97 5.10 -1.67
N CYS A 26 -11.82 5.55 -1.12
CA CYS A 26 -11.01 4.67 -0.31
C CYS A 26 -11.64 4.39 1.08
N ALA A 27 -11.59 3.13 1.54
CA ALA A 27 -12.20 2.64 2.80
C ALA A 27 -13.74 2.64 2.90
N THR A 28 -14.47 2.40 1.79
CA THR A 28 -15.95 2.43 1.78
C THR A 28 -16.62 1.07 2.00
N THR A 29 -15.85 -0.01 2.07
CA THR A 29 -16.36 -1.38 2.27
C THR A 29 -15.97 -1.90 3.64
N PRO A 30 -16.86 -2.61 4.37
CA PRO A 30 -16.50 -3.24 5.63
C PRO A 30 -15.25 -4.12 5.47
N TYR A 31 -14.29 -3.97 6.38
CA TYR A 31 -13.09 -4.76 6.34
C TYR A 31 -13.44 -6.24 6.53
N THR A 32 -12.84 -7.09 5.69
CA THR A 32 -13.03 -8.54 5.76
C THR A 32 -11.70 -9.20 6.05
N LEU A 33 -11.62 -9.92 7.15
CA LEU A 33 -10.44 -10.70 7.52
C LEU A 33 -10.10 -11.72 6.44
N GLY A 34 -8.81 -12.04 6.40
CA GLY A 34 -8.28 -13.13 5.62
C GLY A 34 -8.74 -14.51 6.10
N ALA A 35 -8.59 -15.51 5.26
CA ALA A 35 -8.82 -16.90 5.64
C ALA A 35 -7.89 -17.80 4.82
N ALA A 36 -7.03 -18.57 5.48
CA ALA A 36 -6.02 -19.43 4.89
C ALA A 36 -6.60 -20.42 3.88
N GLN A 37 -7.82 -20.93 4.14
CA GLN A 37 -8.54 -21.82 3.22
C GLN A 37 -8.77 -21.20 1.83
N SER A 38 -8.86 -19.87 1.76
CA SER A 38 -9.15 -19.14 0.52
C SER A 38 -7.89 -18.79 -0.27
N TYR A 39 -6.71 -19.14 0.25
CA TYR A 39 -5.45 -18.74 -0.33
C TYR A 39 -4.84 -19.82 -1.22
N HIS A 40 -4.36 -19.38 -2.38
CA HIS A 40 -3.60 -20.18 -3.32
C HIS A 40 -2.11 -20.14 -2.95
N THR A 41 -1.69 -20.97 -2.01
CA THR A 41 -0.29 -21.01 -1.55
C THR A 41 0.53 -22.11 -2.24
N SER A 42 1.86 -21.97 -2.19
CA SER A 42 2.81 -23.00 -2.64
C SER A 42 3.37 -23.72 -1.41
N ALA A 43 3.32 -25.06 -1.38
CA ALA A 43 3.86 -25.84 -0.27
C ALA A 43 5.38 -25.66 -0.14
N GLU A 44 6.10 -25.61 -1.27
CA GLU A 44 7.54 -25.39 -1.31
C GLU A 44 7.93 -23.98 -0.85
N LEU A 45 7.03 -23.02 -1.03
CA LEU A 45 7.23 -21.66 -0.55
C LEU A 45 6.94 -21.58 0.95
N ALA A 46 5.88 -22.24 1.43
CA ALA A 46 5.56 -22.34 2.86
C ALA A 46 6.72 -22.98 3.64
N ALA A 47 7.30 -24.06 3.11
CA ALA A 47 8.46 -24.72 3.69
C ALA A 47 9.73 -23.83 3.74
N ARG A 48 9.76 -22.72 3.00
CA ARG A 48 10.85 -21.74 3.03
C ARG A 48 10.56 -20.52 3.90
N THR A 49 9.36 -20.42 4.46
CA THR A 49 8.96 -19.31 5.33
C THR A 49 8.93 -19.80 6.77
N GLU A 50 10.07 -20.33 7.26
CA GLU A 50 10.22 -20.72 8.67
C GLU A 50 10.12 -19.49 9.58
N THR A 51 10.92 -18.47 9.29
CA THR A 51 10.82 -17.14 9.92
C THR A 51 10.11 -16.20 8.97
N GLN A 52 8.96 -15.66 9.35
CA GLN A 52 8.17 -14.83 8.45
C GLN A 52 8.75 -13.43 8.24
N ILE A 53 9.17 -12.79 9.33
CA ILE A 53 9.67 -11.42 9.35
C ILE A 53 11.15 -11.45 9.69
N GLU A 54 11.99 -10.91 8.79
CA GLU A 54 13.43 -10.86 8.97
C GLU A 54 13.96 -9.43 8.86
N ARG A 55 14.91 -9.11 9.74
CA ARG A 55 15.54 -7.79 9.82
C ARG A 55 16.96 -7.81 9.28
N GLY A 56 17.27 -6.79 8.48
CA GLY A 56 18.62 -6.55 7.99
C GLY A 56 19.56 -6.13 9.13
N LYS A 57 20.82 -6.60 9.07
CA LYS A 57 21.86 -6.08 9.96
C LYS A 57 22.04 -4.57 9.71
N PRO A 58 22.19 -3.74 10.75
CA PRO A 58 22.48 -2.31 10.59
C PRO A 58 23.72 -2.07 9.71
N ASN A 59 23.63 -1.12 8.77
CA ASN A 59 24.76 -0.74 7.92
C ASN A 59 24.69 0.77 7.66
N VAL A 60 25.50 1.53 8.42
CA VAL A 60 25.45 2.99 8.40
C VAL A 60 25.64 3.58 6.99
N VAL A 61 26.52 3.00 6.18
CA VAL A 61 26.80 3.53 4.83
C VAL A 61 25.60 3.33 3.92
N LEU A 62 25.11 2.09 3.80
CA LEU A 62 23.98 1.77 2.92
C LEU A 62 22.69 2.46 3.39
N ASP A 63 22.45 2.46 4.70
CA ASP A 63 21.25 3.06 5.29
C ASP A 63 21.26 4.59 5.15
N SER A 64 22.43 5.23 5.22
CA SER A 64 22.54 6.68 4.97
C SER A 64 22.30 7.03 3.51
N LEU A 65 22.84 6.23 2.58
CA LEU A 65 22.59 6.43 1.15
C LEU A 65 21.10 6.25 0.82
N GLY A 66 20.47 5.19 1.34
CA GLY A 66 19.03 4.98 1.20
C GLY A 66 18.22 6.11 1.80
N TRP A 67 18.57 6.59 3.00
CA TRP A 67 17.87 7.69 3.65
C TRP A 67 17.88 8.96 2.78
N VAL A 68 19.03 9.30 2.20
CA VAL A 68 19.21 10.43 1.27
C VAL A 68 18.39 10.21 0.01
N TRP A 69 18.45 9.02 -0.58
CA TRP A 69 17.67 8.66 -1.76
C TRP A 69 16.17 8.84 -1.54
N GLY A 70 15.67 8.55 -0.34
CA GLY A 70 14.27 8.70 0.02
C GLY A 70 13.82 10.11 0.41
N ILE A 71 14.70 11.13 0.38
CA ILE A 71 14.32 12.53 0.70
C ILE A 71 13.15 13.03 -0.15
N PRO A 72 13.10 12.81 -1.48
CA PRO A 72 11.98 13.29 -2.30
C PRO A 72 10.63 12.77 -1.82
N ARG A 73 10.54 11.48 -1.43
CA ARG A 73 9.27 10.90 -0.94
C ARG A 73 8.89 11.43 0.44
N LYS A 74 9.86 11.63 1.34
CA LYS A 74 9.62 12.28 2.64
C LYS A 74 9.00 13.67 2.47
N ILE A 75 9.51 14.43 1.49
CA ILE A 75 8.98 15.77 1.16
C ILE A 75 7.59 15.67 0.56
N ILE A 76 7.40 14.81 -0.43
CA ILE A 76 6.12 14.67 -1.16
C ILE A 76 5.01 14.17 -0.24
N LEU A 77 5.30 13.24 0.68
CA LEU A 77 4.31 12.68 1.60
C LEU A 77 4.23 13.40 2.96
N PHE A 78 5.07 14.41 3.19
CA PHE A 78 5.17 15.13 4.47
C PHE A 78 5.41 14.26 5.70
N ASP A 79 6.10 13.13 5.54
CA ASP A 79 6.42 12.22 6.64
C ASP A 79 7.89 11.78 6.58
N ARG A 80 8.65 12.10 7.63
CA ARG A 80 10.09 11.80 7.73
C ARG A 80 10.39 10.32 7.94
N ARG A 81 9.40 9.53 8.33
CA ARG A 81 9.51 8.09 8.56
C ARG A 81 9.49 7.29 7.27
N VAL A 82 9.00 7.86 6.17
CA VAL A 82 9.03 7.26 4.83
C VAL A 82 10.47 7.04 4.39
N GLU A 83 10.80 5.81 3.98
CA GLU A 83 12.13 5.40 3.51
C GLU A 83 13.25 5.87 4.46
N ASN A 84 13.04 5.78 5.77
CA ASN A 84 14.02 6.19 6.76
C ASN A 84 15.06 5.09 7.06
N HIS A 85 14.86 3.88 6.52
CA HIS A 85 15.70 2.69 6.70
C HIS A 85 15.83 2.23 8.16
N ARG A 86 14.93 2.69 9.04
CA ARG A 86 14.89 2.35 10.45
C ARG A 86 13.45 2.05 10.88
N ILE A 87 13.05 0.82 10.63
CA ILE A 87 11.75 0.28 11.07
C ILE A 87 11.84 -0.10 12.54
N ASP A 88 10.95 0.40 13.39
CA ASP A 88 10.89 0.07 14.81
C ASP A 88 10.04 -1.17 15.10
N SER A 89 9.93 -1.53 16.37
CA SER A 89 9.14 -2.67 16.83
C SER A 89 7.64 -2.43 16.72
N GLU A 90 7.18 -1.18 16.69
CA GLU A 90 5.76 -0.86 16.59
C GLU A 90 5.23 -1.15 15.19
N THR A 91 5.93 -0.64 14.16
CA THR A 91 5.60 -0.93 12.75
C THR A 91 5.68 -2.44 12.47
N GLU A 92 6.70 -3.12 13.01
CA GLU A 92 6.84 -4.57 12.91
C GLU A 92 5.70 -5.32 13.60
N ALA A 93 5.28 -4.90 14.80
CA ALA A 93 4.18 -5.51 15.53
C ALA A 93 2.83 -5.32 14.83
N VAL A 94 2.55 -4.13 14.30
CA VAL A 94 1.31 -3.86 13.54
C VAL A 94 1.24 -4.75 12.29
N LEU A 95 2.36 -4.87 11.57
CA LEU A 95 2.44 -5.76 10.41
C LEU A 95 2.26 -7.23 10.81
N ALA A 96 2.92 -7.68 11.87
CA ALA A 96 2.79 -9.05 12.36
C ALA A 96 1.35 -9.37 12.78
N ALA A 97 0.67 -8.45 13.48
CA ALA A 97 -0.74 -8.57 13.83
C ALA A 97 -1.61 -8.70 12.59
N TYR A 98 -1.43 -7.82 11.60
CA TYR A 98 -2.17 -7.91 10.34
C TYR A 98 -1.96 -9.26 9.64
N MET A 99 -0.72 -9.73 9.55
CA MET A 99 -0.42 -11.01 8.89
C MET A 99 -1.07 -12.19 9.62
N ASN A 100 -1.05 -12.16 10.95
CA ASN A 100 -1.70 -13.17 11.80
C ASN A 100 -3.23 -13.15 11.62
N ASP A 101 -3.85 -11.97 11.75
CA ASP A 101 -5.30 -11.79 11.69
C ASP A 101 -5.86 -12.15 10.30
N ASN A 102 -5.03 -12.02 9.26
CA ASN A 102 -5.38 -12.42 7.91
C ASN A 102 -4.88 -13.81 7.52
N GLU A 103 -4.31 -14.58 8.45
CA GLU A 103 -3.78 -15.94 8.25
C GLU A 103 -2.79 -16.05 7.05
N ILE A 104 -1.99 -15.01 6.84
CA ILE A 104 -1.02 -14.93 5.74
C ILE A 104 0.29 -15.55 6.22
N SER A 105 0.55 -16.82 5.89
CA SER A 105 1.72 -17.55 6.42
C SER A 105 2.90 -17.66 5.46
N THR A 106 2.68 -17.54 4.15
CA THR A 106 3.73 -17.85 3.14
C THR A 106 4.55 -16.65 2.67
N VAL A 107 4.12 -15.44 3.00
CA VAL A 107 4.79 -14.18 2.61
C VAL A 107 6.03 -13.98 3.46
N LYS A 108 7.15 -13.60 2.84
CA LYS A 108 8.36 -13.17 3.56
C LYS A 108 8.31 -11.66 3.74
N VAL A 109 8.65 -11.16 4.92
CA VAL A 109 8.84 -9.73 5.16
C VAL A 109 10.31 -9.46 5.42
N ARG A 110 10.86 -8.47 4.71
CA ARG A 110 12.24 -8.01 4.86
C ARG A 110 12.28 -6.57 5.34
N LEU A 111 12.61 -6.39 6.62
CA LEU A 111 12.78 -5.09 7.24
C LEU A 111 14.20 -4.60 7.00
N ASN A 112 14.36 -3.65 6.08
CA ASN A 112 15.63 -3.08 5.65
C ASN A 112 16.72 -4.13 5.32
N GLN A 113 16.30 -5.31 4.84
CA GLN A 113 17.19 -6.43 4.52
C GLN A 113 17.38 -6.54 3.01
N TYR A 114 18.62 -6.72 2.58
CA TYR A 114 18.98 -7.05 1.21
C TYR A 114 19.47 -8.50 1.16
N HIS A 115 18.67 -9.40 0.60
CA HIS A 115 18.95 -10.85 0.59
C HIS A 115 18.54 -11.51 -0.74
N PRO A 116 19.10 -11.06 -1.88
CA PRO A 116 18.64 -11.44 -3.22
C PRO A 116 18.72 -12.95 -3.49
N LEU A 117 19.73 -13.63 -2.95
CA LEU A 117 19.88 -15.08 -3.16
C LEU A 117 18.69 -15.87 -2.60
N ASP A 118 18.13 -15.43 -1.48
CA ASP A 118 16.91 -16.06 -0.94
C ASP A 118 15.71 -15.72 -1.82
N ASP A 119 15.60 -14.50 -2.32
CA ASP A 119 14.52 -14.15 -3.26
C ASP A 119 14.55 -14.98 -4.53
N TRP A 120 15.73 -15.29 -5.08
CA TRP A 120 15.86 -16.18 -6.23
C TRP A 120 15.39 -17.60 -5.91
N ARG A 121 15.67 -18.08 -4.69
CA ARG A 121 15.19 -19.38 -4.20
C ARG A 121 13.68 -19.36 -3.98
N ARG A 122 13.13 -18.27 -3.43
CA ARG A 122 11.69 -18.07 -3.22
C ARG A 122 10.94 -17.97 -4.55
N LEU A 123 11.48 -17.24 -5.53
CA LEU A 123 10.97 -17.22 -6.90
C LEU A 123 10.81 -18.65 -7.39
N ALA A 124 11.89 -19.44 -7.41
CA ALA A 124 11.86 -20.84 -7.86
C ALA A 124 10.86 -21.73 -7.08
N ALA A 125 10.70 -21.50 -5.78
CA ALA A 125 9.79 -22.22 -4.90
C ALA A 125 8.33 -21.76 -4.97
N ASN A 126 8.04 -20.57 -5.53
CA ASN A 126 6.68 -20.07 -5.67
C ASN A 126 5.96 -20.80 -6.82
N LYS A 127 5.36 -21.95 -6.53
CA LYS A 127 4.56 -22.73 -7.48
C LYS A 127 3.15 -22.17 -7.70
N SER A 128 2.74 -21.19 -6.89
CA SER A 128 1.47 -20.46 -7.09
C SER A 128 1.53 -19.47 -8.25
N VAL A 129 2.74 -19.18 -8.76
CA VAL A 129 2.99 -18.44 -9.98
C VAL A 129 3.37 -19.41 -11.09
N GLY A 130 2.68 -19.34 -12.23
CA GLY A 130 2.95 -20.19 -13.39
C GLY A 130 4.40 -20.06 -13.89
N VAL A 131 4.96 -21.17 -14.38
CA VAL A 131 6.38 -21.27 -14.77
C VAL A 131 6.82 -20.21 -15.78
N GLY A 132 5.96 -19.90 -16.76
CA GLY A 132 6.22 -18.87 -17.77
C GLY A 132 6.37 -17.48 -17.14
N TRP A 133 5.44 -17.06 -16.30
CA TRP A 133 5.49 -15.78 -15.59
C TRP A 133 6.67 -15.69 -14.63
N ARG A 134 6.95 -16.78 -13.91
CA ARG A 134 8.03 -16.85 -12.95
C ARG A 134 9.41 -16.61 -13.58
N TYR A 135 9.71 -17.27 -14.68
CA TYR A 135 11.04 -17.20 -15.31
C TYR A 135 11.14 -16.17 -16.45
N SER A 136 10.07 -15.40 -16.71
CA SER A 136 10.11 -14.22 -17.58
C SER A 136 10.07 -12.95 -16.73
N PHE A 137 8.88 -12.38 -16.53
CA PHE A 137 8.66 -11.17 -15.74
C PHE A 137 9.22 -11.29 -14.32
N GLY A 138 8.97 -12.41 -13.64
CA GLY A 138 9.48 -12.63 -12.28
C GLY A 138 11.00 -12.60 -12.20
N ALA A 139 11.71 -13.22 -13.15
CA ALA A 139 13.17 -13.20 -13.20
C ALA A 139 13.73 -11.81 -13.56
N ILE A 140 13.09 -11.09 -14.48
CA ILE A 140 13.50 -9.74 -14.88
C ILE A 140 13.34 -8.76 -13.71
N ILE A 141 12.18 -8.78 -13.03
CA ILE A 141 11.90 -7.91 -11.88
C ILE A 141 12.90 -8.19 -10.76
N LEU A 142 13.10 -9.47 -10.43
CA LEU A 142 14.02 -9.84 -9.37
C LEU A 142 15.49 -9.56 -9.71
N LEU A 143 15.88 -9.65 -10.99
CA LEU A 143 17.19 -9.20 -11.45
C LEU A 143 17.36 -7.70 -11.24
N GLY A 144 16.32 -6.91 -11.54
CA GLY A 144 16.29 -5.48 -11.23
C GLY A 144 16.53 -5.20 -9.75
N GLU A 145 15.81 -5.89 -8.86
CA GLU A 145 15.99 -5.79 -7.39
C GLU A 145 17.38 -6.25 -6.92
N THR A 146 18.01 -7.18 -7.66
CA THR A 146 19.37 -7.67 -7.38
C THR A 146 20.44 -6.66 -7.82
N ILE A 147 20.22 -5.93 -8.91
CA ILE A 147 21.18 -4.94 -9.41
C ILE A 147 21.02 -3.61 -8.68
N PHE A 148 19.77 -3.23 -8.40
CA PHE A 148 19.38 -2.01 -7.72
C PHE A 148 18.81 -2.36 -6.34
N PRO A 149 19.68 -2.56 -5.32
CA PRO A 149 19.23 -3.01 -4.02
C PRO A 149 18.23 -2.02 -3.43
N GLY A 150 17.03 -2.51 -3.10
CA GLY A 150 15.97 -1.67 -2.56
C GLY A 150 16.37 -0.94 -1.27
N ARG A 151 17.32 -1.52 -0.50
CA ARG A 151 17.94 -0.90 0.68
C ARG A 151 18.60 0.45 0.39
N VAL A 152 18.94 0.75 -0.87
CA VAL A 152 19.51 2.04 -1.28
C VAL A 152 18.58 2.76 -2.24
N PHE A 153 18.06 2.09 -3.27
CA PHE A 153 17.36 2.74 -4.38
C PHE A 153 15.85 2.49 -4.40
N GLY A 154 15.35 1.64 -3.51
CA GLY A 154 13.98 1.16 -3.52
C GLY A 154 13.09 1.83 -2.50
N ALA A 155 11.84 1.38 -2.53
CA ALA A 155 10.77 1.78 -1.64
C ALA A 155 10.11 0.56 -1.04
N ASP A 156 9.20 0.79 -0.11
CA ASP A 156 8.28 -0.27 0.32
C ASP A 156 7.60 -0.85 -0.92
N HIS A 157 7.63 -2.18 -1.07
CA HIS A 157 6.93 -2.87 -2.13
C HIS A 157 6.74 -4.35 -1.82
N TYR A 158 5.66 -4.90 -2.33
CA TYR A 158 5.42 -6.34 -2.44
C TYR A 158 5.78 -6.87 -3.83
N ASN A 159 6.64 -7.89 -3.87
CA ASN A 159 6.96 -8.63 -5.07
C ASN A 159 6.09 -9.92 -5.14
N PRO A 160 5.11 -10.01 -6.07
CA PRO A 160 4.22 -11.17 -6.17
C PRO A 160 4.89 -12.44 -6.69
N TYR A 161 6.05 -12.32 -7.33
CA TYR A 161 6.76 -13.45 -7.92
C TYR A 161 7.61 -14.21 -6.89
N SER A 162 8.29 -13.50 -5.99
CA SER A 162 8.99 -14.07 -4.83
C SER A 162 8.10 -14.20 -3.59
N ASN A 163 6.90 -13.61 -3.61
CA ASN A 163 5.96 -13.54 -2.48
C ASN A 163 6.63 -12.92 -1.24
N THR A 164 7.16 -11.72 -1.45
CA THR A 164 8.02 -11.02 -0.50
C THR A 164 7.61 -9.56 -0.39
N ILE A 165 7.48 -9.07 0.84
CA ILE A 165 7.40 -7.66 1.17
C ILE A 165 8.79 -7.16 1.53
N HIS A 166 9.23 -6.08 0.89
CA HIS A 166 10.43 -5.33 1.26
C HIS A 166 9.99 -4.01 1.90
N LEU A 167 10.43 -3.74 3.14
CA LEU A 167 10.11 -2.52 3.86
C LEU A 167 11.36 -1.72 4.21
N TYR A 168 11.30 -0.42 3.96
CA TYR A 168 12.30 0.60 4.22
C TYR A 168 11.73 1.81 4.97
N SER A 169 10.40 1.99 5.01
CA SER A 169 9.74 3.02 5.82
C SER A 169 9.34 2.53 7.20
N ASN A 170 9.38 3.43 8.16
CA ASN A 170 8.83 3.23 9.50
C ASN A 170 7.41 3.79 9.62
N VAL A 171 6.51 3.34 8.76
CA VAL A 171 5.13 3.81 8.70
C VAL A 171 4.20 2.60 8.71
N PRO A 172 3.45 2.33 9.80
CA PRO A 172 2.58 1.17 9.90
C PRO A 172 1.59 1.07 8.73
N ALA A 173 0.95 2.17 8.34
CA ALA A 173 -0.03 2.17 7.25
C ALA A 173 0.58 1.77 5.88
N LEU A 174 1.84 2.14 5.59
CA LEU A 174 2.53 1.71 4.36
C LEU A 174 2.91 0.23 4.42
N ALA A 175 3.36 -0.25 5.58
CA ALA A 175 3.61 -1.69 5.77
C ALA A 175 2.32 -2.51 5.56
N LEU A 176 1.19 -2.02 6.08
CA LEU A 176 -0.13 -2.62 5.87
C LEU A 176 -0.59 -2.56 4.42
N HIS A 177 -0.25 -1.50 3.68
CA HIS A 177 -0.52 -1.42 2.24
C HIS A 177 0.18 -2.54 1.48
N GLU A 178 1.48 -2.77 1.74
CA GLU A 178 2.20 -3.89 1.10
C GLU A 178 1.66 -5.27 1.54
N ALA A 179 1.24 -5.38 2.79
CA ALA A 179 0.58 -6.59 3.29
C ALA A 179 -0.79 -6.80 2.62
N GLY A 180 -1.52 -5.72 2.33
CA GLY A 180 -2.76 -5.69 1.56
C GLY A 180 -2.58 -6.23 0.15
N HIS A 181 -1.50 -5.85 -0.55
CA HIS A 181 -1.13 -6.50 -1.81
C HIS A 181 -0.93 -8.00 -1.60
N SER A 182 -0.17 -8.40 -0.59
CA SER A 182 0.09 -9.82 -0.33
C SER A 182 -1.20 -10.63 -0.09
N LYS A 183 -2.17 -10.07 0.64
CA LYS A 183 -3.48 -10.65 0.90
C LYS A 183 -4.31 -10.78 -0.38
N ASP A 184 -4.33 -9.72 -1.20
CA ASP A 184 -5.04 -9.75 -2.48
C ASP A 184 -4.48 -10.84 -3.39
N TYR A 185 -3.16 -10.86 -3.57
CA TYR A 185 -2.48 -11.88 -4.39
C TYR A 185 -2.67 -13.29 -3.83
N ALA A 186 -2.71 -13.48 -2.51
CA ALA A 186 -2.96 -14.78 -1.90
C ALA A 186 -4.29 -15.40 -2.38
N ARG A 187 -5.32 -14.59 -2.61
CA ARG A 187 -6.65 -15.03 -3.09
C ARG A 187 -6.72 -15.32 -4.58
N ARG A 188 -5.67 -15.04 -5.37
CA ARG A 188 -5.72 -15.19 -6.84
C ARG A 188 -5.26 -16.57 -7.28
N LYS A 189 -6.11 -17.29 -8.01
CA LYS A 189 -5.76 -18.58 -8.65
C LYS A 189 -4.64 -18.43 -9.67
N TRP A 190 -4.67 -17.36 -10.47
CA TRP A 190 -3.71 -17.08 -11.54
C TRP A 190 -2.79 -15.92 -11.16
N LYS A 191 -2.03 -16.07 -10.06
CA LYS A 191 -1.20 -14.97 -9.51
C LYS A 191 -0.26 -14.34 -10.52
N GLY A 192 0.42 -15.16 -11.34
CA GLY A 192 1.35 -14.66 -12.35
C GLY A 192 0.67 -13.82 -13.43
N THR A 193 -0.50 -14.25 -13.91
CA THR A 193 -1.28 -13.48 -14.89
C THR A 193 -1.79 -12.19 -14.28
N TYR A 194 -2.31 -12.25 -13.06
CA TYR A 194 -2.76 -11.07 -12.31
C TYR A 194 -1.61 -10.09 -12.06
N ALA A 195 -0.42 -10.57 -11.70
CA ALA A 195 0.78 -9.75 -11.57
C ALA A 195 1.16 -9.08 -12.89
N ALA A 196 1.11 -9.81 -14.00
CA ALA A 196 1.44 -9.26 -15.31
C ALA A 196 0.45 -8.19 -15.78
N THR A 197 -0.83 -8.29 -15.40
CA THR A 197 -1.82 -7.25 -15.76
C THR A 197 -1.56 -5.92 -15.08
N TYR A 198 -0.74 -5.86 -14.01
CA TYR A 198 -0.36 -4.60 -13.36
C TYR A 198 0.30 -3.61 -14.33
N PHE A 199 0.95 -4.10 -15.41
CA PHE A 199 1.57 -3.25 -16.44
C PHE A 199 0.58 -2.65 -17.45
N LEU A 200 -0.69 -3.07 -17.43
CA LEU A 200 -1.70 -2.51 -18.31
C LEU A 200 -2.17 -1.15 -17.77
N PRO A 201 -2.47 -0.18 -18.66
CA PRO A 201 -3.01 1.11 -18.25
C PRO A 201 -4.23 0.96 -17.32
N ALA A 202 -4.27 1.77 -16.26
CA ALA A 202 -5.30 1.80 -15.21
C ALA A 202 -5.44 0.54 -14.33
N VAL A 203 -4.89 -0.62 -14.70
CA VAL A 203 -4.95 -1.82 -13.84
C VAL A 203 -4.09 -1.65 -12.59
N SER A 204 -2.94 -0.98 -12.70
CA SER A 204 -2.13 -0.63 -11.53
C SER A 204 -2.93 0.17 -10.50
N LEU A 205 -3.69 1.20 -10.94
CA LEU A 205 -4.56 1.98 -10.03
C LEU A 205 -5.54 1.10 -9.28
N TYR A 206 -6.13 0.10 -9.94
CA TYR A 206 -7.06 -0.82 -9.30
C TYR A 206 -6.36 -1.64 -8.20
N HIS A 207 -5.16 -2.17 -8.46
CA HIS A 207 -4.39 -2.94 -7.47
C HIS A 207 -3.99 -2.05 -6.28
N GLU A 208 -3.50 -0.84 -6.55
CA GLU A 208 -3.13 0.14 -5.53
C GLU A 208 -4.34 0.58 -4.68
N ALA A 209 -5.52 0.71 -5.28
CA ALA A 209 -6.76 1.02 -4.57
C ALA A 209 -7.20 -0.14 -3.67
N LEU A 210 -7.08 -1.39 -4.12
CA LEU A 210 -7.38 -2.56 -3.30
C LEU A 210 -6.48 -2.63 -2.06
N ALA A 211 -5.17 -2.49 -2.24
CA ALA A 211 -4.21 -2.51 -1.14
C ALA A 211 -4.42 -1.34 -0.16
N THR A 212 -4.66 -0.14 -0.69
CA THR A 212 -4.99 1.05 0.13
C THR A 212 -6.28 0.87 0.93
N ASN A 213 -7.32 0.31 0.31
CA ASN A 213 -8.60 0.05 0.98
C ASN A 213 -8.47 -1.02 2.05
N ASP A 214 -7.72 -2.08 1.79
CA ASP A 214 -7.50 -3.13 2.77
C ASP A 214 -6.73 -2.60 3.98
N ALA A 215 -5.65 -1.84 3.76
CA ALA A 215 -4.89 -1.21 4.83
C ALA A 215 -5.73 -0.23 5.66
N LEU A 216 -6.46 0.70 5.02
CA LEU A 216 -7.33 1.64 5.72
C LEU A 216 -8.46 0.91 6.47
N GLY A 217 -9.10 -0.07 5.83
CA GLY A 217 -10.17 -0.86 6.45
C GLY A 217 -9.69 -1.61 7.69
N TYR A 218 -8.48 -2.18 7.65
CA TYR A 218 -7.89 -2.84 8.80
C TYR A 218 -7.64 -1.85 9.95
N VAL A 219 -7.03 -0.70 9.66
CA VAL A 219 -6.75 0.33 10.68
C VAL A 219 -8.04 0.92 11.26
N VAL A 220 -9.08 1.13 10.45
CA VAL A 220 -10.40 1.58 10.95
C VAL A 220 -11.04 0.54 11.87
N THR A 221 -10.80 -0.75 11.62
CA THR A 221 -11.39 -1.84 12.40
C THR A 221 -10.64 -2.10 13.70
N THR A 222 -9.31 -1.91 13.71
CA THR A 222 -8.43 -2.39 14.78
C THR A 222 -7.64 -1.30 15.51
N GLY A 223 -7.45 -0.15 14.86
CA GLY A 223 -6.63 0.95 15.36
C GLY A 223 -7.44 2.01 16.10
N ASP A 224 -6.75 2.79 16.91
CA ASP A 224 -7.30 3.96 17.56
C ASP A 224 -7.44 5.15 16.60
N LEU A 225 -8.00 6.26 17.10
CA LEU A 225 -8.20 7.47 16.32
C LEU A 225 -6.90 8.00 15.70
N GLU A 226 -5.79 7.97 16.45
CA GLU A 226 -4.50 8.48 15.98
C GLU A 226 -3.97 7.63 14.81
N ALA A 227 -4.01 6.30 14.94
CA ALA A 227 -3.61 5.38 13.89
C ALA A 227 -4.47 5.57 12.62
N GLN A 228 -5.79 5.73 12.79
CA GLN A 228 -6.70 5.97 11.67
C GLN A 228 -6.39 7.30 10.96
N GLN A 229 -6.21 8.39 11.70
CA GLN A 229 -5.85 9.69 11.13
C GLN A 229 -4.50 9.63 10.40
N ALA A 230 -3.48 9.03 11.02
CA ALA A 230 -2.17 8.86 10.42
C ALA A 230 -2.25 8.04 9.12
N ALA A 231 -3.06 6.97 9.08
CA ALA A 231 -3.27 6.17 7.89
C ALA A 231 -3.94 6.96 6.75
N TYR A 232 -4.99 7.74 7.04
CA TYR A 232 -5.63 8.62 6.07
C TYR A 232 -4.65 9.65 5.50
N GLU A 233 -3.85 10.27 6.36
CA GLU A 233 -2.93 11.35 5.99
C GLU A 233 -1.73 10.87 5.17
N ILE A 234 -1.33 9.59 5.26
CA ILE A 234 -0.24 9.04 4.46
C ILE A 234 -0.72 8.28 3.22
N LEU A 235 -1.78 7.46 3.32
CA LEU A 235 -2.18 6.57 2.23
C LEU A 235 -2.91 7.32 1.11
N TYR A 236 -3.66 8.37 1.43
CA TYR A 236 -4.31 9.17 0.39
C TYR A 236 -3.34 9.91 -0.53
N PRO A 237 -2.34 10.67 -0.03
CA PRO A 237 -1.35 11.28 -0.92
C PRO A 237 -0.50 10.24 -1.63
N ALA A 238 -0.15 9.10 -0.99
CA ALA A 238 0.55 8.01 -1.66
C ALA A 238 -0.26 7.46 -2.84
N TYR A 239 -1.53 7.10 -2.62
CA TYR A 239 -2.45 6.67 -3.69
C TYR A 239 -2.64 7.76 -4.77
N GLY A 240 -2.71 9.02 -4.34
CA GLY A 240 -2.81 10.19 -5.21
C GLY A 240 -1.65 10.33 -6.20
N THR A 241 -0.44 9.88 -5.85
CA THR A 241 0.69 9.86 -6.81
C THR A 241 0.45 8.90 -7.97
N TYR A 242 -0.21 7.75 -7.74
CA TYR A 242 -0.55 6.81 -8.80
C TYR A 242 -1.64 7.39 -9.71
N VAL A 243 -2.71 7.95 -9.14
CA VAL A 243 -3.77 8.63 -9.90
C VAL A 243 -3.19 9.75 -10.74
N GLY A 244 -2.34 10.59 -10.14
CA GLY A 244 -1.69 11.69 -10.81
C GLY A 244 -0.78 11.23 -11.96
N ASN A 245 -0.04 10.14 -11.77
CA ASN A 245 0.78 9.55 -12.83
C ASN A 245 -0.08 9.05 -14.00
N ALA A 246 -1.20 8.39 -13.72
CA ALA A 246 -2.10 7.87 -14.75
C ALA A 246 -2.72 8.97 -15.65
N ILE A 247 -2.95 10.17 -15.10
CA ILE A 247 -3.52 11.29 -15.85
C ILE A 247 -2.46 12.26 -16.41
N SER A 248 -1.18 12.05 -16.09
CA SER A 248 -0.08 12.95 -16.45
C SER A 248 0.09 13.15 -17.96
N GLY A 249 -0.29 12.15 -18.77
CA GLY A 249 -0.29 12.25 -20.24
C GLY A 249 -1.39 13.14 -20.81
N THR A 250 -2.42 13.46 -20.01
CA THR A 250 -3.58 14.27 -20.45
C THR A 250 -3.70 15.60 -19.72
N VAL A 251 -3.25 15.67 -18.47
CA VAL A 251 -3.32 16.86 -17.63
C VAL A 251 -1.88 17.30 -17.34
N PRO A 252 -1.43 18.46 -17.88
CA PRO A 252 -0.13 19.01 -17.54
C PRO A 252 0.01 19.15 -16.02
N GLY A 253 1.08 18.56 -15.46
CA GLY A 253 1.28 18.51 -14.01
C GLY A 253 0.38 17.51 -13.27
N GLY A 254 -0.24 16.56 -13.97
CA GLY A 254 -1.17 15.57 -13.40
C GLY A 254 -0.64 14.86 -12.15
N TYR A 255 0.65 14.56 -12.10
CA TYR A 255 1.32 14.02 -10.91
C TYR A 255 1.07 14.88 -9.66
N PHE A 256 1.31 16.19 -9.76
CA PHE A 256 1.10 17.13 -8.66
C PHE A 256 -0.39 17.32 -8.35
N VAL A 257 -1.26 17.29 -9.36
CA VAL A 257 -2.72 17.35 -9.15
C VAL A 257 -3.19 16.17 -8.30
N GLY A 258 -2.78 14.95 -8.64
CA GLY A 258 -3.12 13.75 -7.88
C GLY A 258 -2.54 13.78 -6.46
N LEU A 259 -1.27 14.17 -6.32
CA LEU A 259 -0.61 14.32 -5.02
C LEU A 259 -1.31 15.33 -4.10
N ILE A 260 -1.56 16.55 -4.59
CA ILE A 260 -2.22 17.61 -3.81
C ILE A 260 -3.65 17.20 -3.48
N GLY A 261 -4.37 16.63 -4.44
CA GLY A 261 -5.71 16.09 -4.23
C GLY A 261 -5.74 15.02 -3.12
N GLY A 262 -4.76 14.11 -3.12
CA GLY A 262 -4.60 13.11 -2.08
C GLY A 262 -4.33 13.72 -0.70
N HIS A 263 -3.44 14.71 -0.59
CA HIS A 263 -3.21 15.45 0.67
C HIS A 263 -4.48 16.13 1.20
N ILE A 264 -5.23 16.79 0.32
CA ILE A 264 -6.49 17.46 0.69
C ILE A 264 -7.51 16.44 1.19
N ALA A 265 -7.71 15.36 0.44
CA ALA A 265 -8.68 14.33 0.76
C ALA A 265 -8.33 13.58 2.06
N GLY A 266 -7.06 13.22 2.26
CA GLY A 266 -6.57 12.56 3.47
C GLY A 266 -6.78 13.43 4.71
N ARG A 267 -6.40 14.71 4.66
CA ARG A 267 -6.61 15.65 5.77
C ARG A 267 -8.08 15.94 6.05
N TRP A 268 -8.92 15.97 5.00
CA TRP A 268 -10.36 16.14 5.18
C TRP A 268 -10.96 14.93 5.91
N LYS A 269 -10.63 13.71 5.50
CA LYS A 269 -11.08 12.47 6.17
C LYS A 269 -10.59 12.36 7.60
N SER A 270 -9.31 12.64 7.86
CA SER A 270 -8.73 12.68 9.21
C SER A 270 -9.49 13.64 10.14
N ARG A 271 -9.87 14.83 9.65
CA ARG A 271 -10.64 15.81 10.43
C ARG A 271 -12.08 15.42 10.66
N ASP A 272 -12.72 14.83 9.66
CA ASP A 272 -14.10 14.34 9.75
C ASP A 272 -14.22 13.25 10.83
N LEU A 273 -13.28 12.30 10.83
CA LEU A 273 -13.19 11.24 11.82
C LEU A 273 -13.06 11.79 13.25
N ALA A 274 -12.18 12.77 13.47
CA ALA A 274 -12.02 13.40 14.79
C ALA A 274 -13.28 14.14 15.26
N ARG A 275 -14.06 14.74 14.34
CA ARG A 275 -15.33 15.39 14.69
C ARG A 275 -16.36 14.39 15.15
N THR A 276 -16.52 13.29 14.43
CA THR A 276 -17.44 12.21 14.80
C THR A 276 -17.07 11.62 16.15
N TYR A 277 -15.78 11.27 16.34
CA TYR A 277 -15.29 10.75 17.62
C TYR A 277 -15.53 11.71 18.79
N ASN A 278 -15.31 13.01 18.62
CA ASN A 278 -15.55 14.00 19.67
C ASN A 278 -17.05 14.23 19.92
N GLY A 279 -17.89 14.17 18.89
CA GLY A 279 -19.34 14.29 19.03
C GLY A 279 -19.97 13.10 19.76
N ASP A 280 -19.50 11.89 19.50
CA ASP A 280 -19.95 10.68 20.20
C ASP A 280 -19.47 10.64 21.66
N ASN A 281 -18.34 11.28 21.96
CA ASN A 281 -17.77 11.34 23.32
C ASN A 281 -18.17 12.61 24.11
N ASP A 282 -19.07 13.45 23.61
CA ASP A 282 -19.58 14.63 24.34
C ASP A 282 -20.70 14.22 25.33
N PRO A 283 -20.46 14.27 26.65
CA PRO A 283 -21.46 13.88 27.65
C PRO A 283 -22.73 14.75 27.61
N SER A 284 -22.64 15.96 27.06
CA SER A 284 -23.78 16.88 26.97
C SER A 284 -24.84 16.42 25.96
N LEU A 285 -24.48 15.56 25.00
CA LEU A 285 -25.40 15.03 23.98
C LEU A 285 -26.15 13.77 24.43
N HIS A 286 -25.65 13.02 25.42
CA HIS A 286 -26.36 11.88 26.02
C HIS A 286 -27.41 12.26 27.09
N SER A 287 -27.49 13.54 27.47
CA SER A 287 -28.45 14.03 28.46
C SER A 287 -29.84 14.38 27.91
N ARG A 288 -30.09 14.19 26.61
CA ARG A 288 -31.41 14.42 25.99
C ARG A 288 -32.18 13.11 25.77
N GLN A 289 -32.48 12.38 26.84
CA GLN A 289 -33.68 11.54 26.81
C GLN A 289 -34.90 12.47 26.94
N PRO A 290 -35.88 12.42 26.02
CA PRO A 290 -37.09 13.21 26.18
C PRO A 290 -37.80 12.74 27.45
N ALA A 291 -38.03 13.66 28.38
CA ALA A 291 -38.92 13.44 29.51
C ALA A 291 -40.26 12.93 28.97
N GLY A 292 -40.70 11.80 29.51
CA GLY A 292 -41.98 11.18 29.19
C GLY A 292 -43.11 12.19 29.28
N ILE A 293 -43.99 12.14 28.29
CA ILE A 293 -45.26 12.85 28.31
C ILE A 293 -46.19 11.98 29.16
N ASP A 294 -46.54 12.48 30.34
CA ASP A 294 -47.67 12.03 31.16
C ASP A 294 -49.01 12.31 30.47
#